data_AF-A0A1F3K7N5-F1
#
_entry.id   AF-A0A1F3K7N5-F1
#
_cell.length_a   1.000
_cell.length_b   1.000
_cell.length_c   1.000
_cell.angle_alpha   90.00
_cell.angle_beta   90.00
_cell.angle_gamma   90.00
#
_symmetry.space_group_name_H-M   'P 1'
#
loop_
_entity.id
_entity.type
_entity.pdbx_description
1 polymer ?
#
loop_
_entity_poly.entity_id
_entity_poly.type
_entity_poly.pdbx_seq_one_letter_code
_entity_poly.pdbx_strand_id
1 'polypeptide(L)'
;MTILQAINQPENTGFLNWCSVNFMNIITTIAAIINACYVLYTIKTFKEIKKQTDLQLKAHLSFDTKVFKDSELTKPNTNKEYLDLSFGSDWKKSMQIAFPELSDPGLFDGAYYCIIIANYGNTEVKQISFEIEVIIENSKNIVDTKKLTTKETKNTIIKVNEILCKSASIIIPVFSIAAFPIYTVLINGKYVDVRNQEYSILQIKDKKENKYLQ
;
A
#
# COMPACT_ATOMS: atom_id res chain seq x y z
N MET A 1 37.02 -84.19 -50.70
CA MET A 1 38.15 -83.26 -50.54
C MET A 1 37.85 -82.09 -51.46
N THR A 2 37.69 -80.84 -51.02
CA THR A 2 38.44 -80.18 -49.94
C THR A 2 37.57 -79.06 -49.36
N ILE A 3 37.60 -79.00 -48.03
CA ILE A 3 37.09 -77.98 -47.13
C ILE A 3 37.57 -76.60 -47.60
N LEU A 4 36.68 -75.70 -48.02
CA LEU A 4 37.05 -74.30 -48.29
C LEU A 4 35.85 -73.33 -48.34
N GLN A 5 34.91 -73.43 -47.40
CA GLN A 5 33.89 -72.39 -47.19
C GLN A 5 33.57 -72.16 -45.71
N ALA A 6 34.59 -72.23 -44.85
CA ALA A 6 34.44 -71.95 -43.42
C ALA A 6 35.48 -70.93 -42.96
N ILE A 7 35.54 -69.75 -43.60
CA ILE A 7 36.32 -68.63 -43.08
C ILE A 7 35.55 -67.32 -43.30
N ASN A 8 35.11 -66.75 -42.17
CA ASN A 8 34.80 -65.34 -41.89
C ASN A 8 33.49 -64.74 -42.43
N GLN A 9 32.45 -64.71 -41.59
CA GLN A 9 31.97 -63.49 -40.91
C GLN A 9 30.60 -63.70 -40.23
N PRO A 10 30.56 -64.03 -38.91
CA PRO A 10 29.39 -63.71 -38.09
C PRO A 10 29.69 -62.76 -36.91
N GLU A 11 30.95 -62.44 -36.63
CA GLU A 11 31.32 -61.64 -35.46
C GLU A 11 31.26 -60.11 -35.70
N ASN A 12 31.42 -59.68 -36.95
CA ASN A 12 31.50 -58.26 -37.29
C ASN A 12 30.14 -57.53 -37.20
N THR A 13 29.03 -58.22 -37.42
CA THR A 13 27.68 -57.64 -37.36
C THR A 13 27.23 -57.41 -35.92
N GLY A 14 27.60 -58.30 -34.98
CA GLY A 14 27.32 -58.13 -33.55
C GLY A 14 28.10 -56.97 -32.93
N PHE A 15 29.39 -56.83 -33.28
CA PHE A 15 30.23 -55.73 -32.81
C PHE A 15 29.77 -54.37 -33.35
N LEU A 16 29.45 -54.27 -34.65
CA LEU A 16 28.94 -53.03 -35.25
C LEU A 16 27.57 -52.63 -34.67
N ASN A 17 26.68 -53.60 -34.42
CA ASN A 17 25.38 -53.32 -33.81
C ASN A 17 25.52 -52.87 -32.34
N TRP A 18 26.42 -53.51 -31.57
CA TRP A 18 26.75 -53.09 -30.20
C TRP A 18 27.34 -51.66 -30.17
N CYS A 19 28.29 -51.35 -31.06
CA CYS A 19 28.84 -49.99 -31.19
C CYS A 19 27.75 -48.97 -31.57
N SER A 20 26.86 -49.31 -32.51
CA SER A 20 25.75 -48.43 -32.94
C SER A 20 24.76 -48.16 -31.80
N VAL A 21 24.37 -49.19 -31.04
CA VAL A 21 23.44 -49.05 -29.91
C VAL A 21 24.07 -48.20 -28.79
N ASN A 22 25.33 -48.44 -28.44
CA ASN A 22 26.00 -47.66 -27.40
C ASN A 22 26.23 -46.21 -27.84
N PHE A 23 26.55 -45.97 -29.11
CA PHE A 23 26.69 -44.62 -29.66
C PHE A 23 25.36 -43.86 -29.61
N MET A 24 24.25 -44.51 -29.97
CA MET A 24 22.91 -43.92 -29.86
C MET A 24 22.53 -43.63 -28.40
N ASN A 25 22.87 -44.51 -27.45
CA ASN A 25 22.63 -44.28 -26.02
C ASN A 25 23.43 -43.08 -25.47
N ILE A 26 24.67 -42.89 -25.95
CA ILE A 26 25.49 -41.72 -25.59
C ILE A 26 24.86 -40.44 -26.14
N ILE A 27 24.44 -40.44 -27.41
CA ILE A 27 23.81 -39.27 -28.04
C ILE A 27 22.50 -38.90 -27.33
N THR A 28 21.64 -39.87 -27.03
CA THR A 28 20.36 -39.61 -26.35
C THR A 28 20.59 -39.09 -24.94
N THR A 29 21.59 -39.60 -24.23
CA THR A 29 21.97 -39.10 -22.89
C THR A 29 22.47 -37.66 -22.96
N ILE A 30 23.35 -37.32 -23.91
CA ILE A 30 23.84 -35.95 -24.11
C ILE A 30 22.68 -35.02 -24.48
N ALA A 31 21.79 -35.43 -25.39
CA ALA A 31 20.62 -34.65 -25.77
C ALA A 31 19.67 -34.41 -24.58
N ALA A 32 19.47 -35.41 -23.72
CA ALA A 32 18.67 -35.27 -22.51
C ALA A 32 19.30 -34.27 -21.51
N ILE A 33 20.63 -34.30 -21.34
CA ILE A 33 21.35 -33.34 -20.48
C ILE A 33 21.23 -31.92 -21.03
N ILE A 34 21.43 -31.72 -22.33
CA ILE A 34 21.30 -30.41 -22.98
C ILE A 34 19.88 -29.86 -22.82
N ASN A 35 18.86 -30.69 -23.05
CA ASN A 35 17.47 -30.32 -22.84
C ASN A 35 17.18 -29.95 -21.39
N ALA A 36 17.69 -30.73 -20.42
CA ALA A 36 17.52 -30.43 -19.00
C ALA A 36 18.17 -29.08 -18.63
N CYS A 37 19.40 -28.83 -19.10
CA CYS A 37 20.07 -27.54 -18.92
C CYS A 37 19.27 -26.38 -19.53
N TYR A 38 18.76 -26.55 -20.74
CA TYR A 38 17.94 -25.55 -21.43
C TYR A 38 16.66 -25.22 -20.66
N VAL A 39 15.94 -26.24 -20.19
CA VAL A 39 14.71 -26.05 -19.40
C VAL A 39 15.00 -25.34 -18.08
N LEU A 40 16.06 -25.75 -17.37
CA LEU A 40 16.47 -25.11 -16.12
C LEU A 40 16.83 -23.63 -16.31
N TYR A 41 17.58 -23.32 -17.38
CA TYR A 41 17.94 -21.95 -17.70
C TYR A 41 16.68 -21.13 -18.04
N THR A 42 15.81 -21.67 -18.89
CA THR A 42 14.54 -21.02 -19.28
C THR A 42 13.68 -20.69 -18.07
N ILE A 43 13.51 -21.64 -17.12
CA ILE A 43 12.76 -21.40 -15.88
C ILE A 43 13.39 -20.29 -15.04
N LYS A 44 14.72 -20.26 -14.91
CA LYS A 44 15.43 -19.19 -14.20
C LYS A 44 15.19 -17.83 -14.87
N THR A 45 15.35 -17.75 -16.18
CA THR A 45 15.16 -16.51 -16.94
C THR A 45 13.72 -16.01 -16.81
N PHE A 46 12.71 -16.88 -16.93
CA PHE A 46 11.31 -16.49 -16.73
C PHE A 46 11.06 -15.97 -15.31
N LYS A 47 11.66 -16.59 -14.29
CA LYS A 47 11.56 -16.10 -12.91
C LYS A 47 12.17 -14.71 -12.74
N GLU A 48 13.33 -14.46 -13.35
CA GLU A 48 14.00 -13.16 -13.30
C GLU A 48 13.22 -12.08 -14.04
N ILE A 49 12.74 -12.36 -15.25
CA ILE A 49 11.88 -11.45 -16.03
C ILE A 49 10.62 -11.14 -15.22
N LYS A 50 9.93 -12.15 -14.69
CA LYS A 50 8.75 -11.94 -13.86
C LYS A 50 9.04 -11.05 -12.67
N LYS A 51 10.15 -11.28 -11.97
CA LYS A 51 10.57 -10.44 -10.83
C LYS A 51 10.82 -8.99 -11.24
N GLN A 52 11.45 -8.76 -12.39
CA GLN A 52 11.68 -7.40 -12.91
C GLN A 52 10.37 -6.72 -13.30
N THR A 53 9.48 -7.42 -14.01
CA THR A 53 8.15 -6.92 -14.38
C THR A 53 7.31 -6.61 -13.15
N ASP A 54 7.32 -7.47 -12.14
CA ASP A 54 6.59 -7.25 -10.88
C ASP A 54 7.11 -6.01 -10.14
N LEU A 55 8.43 -5.77 -10.15
CA LEU A 55 9.03 -4.55 -9.59
C LEU A 55 8.61 -3.30 -10.35
N GLN A 56 8.57 -3.35 -11.69
CA GLN A 56 8.13 -2.24 -12.52
C GLN A 56 6.64 -1.95 -12.36
N LEU A 57 5.82 -2.97 -12.06
CA LEU A 57 4.38 -2.86 -11.88
C LEU A 57 3.97 -2.58 -10.43
N LYS A 58 4.86 -2.23 -9.50
CA LYS A 58 4.43 -1.95 -8.12
C LYS A 58 3.49 -0.74 -8.06
N ALA A 59 2.44 -0.86 -7.24
CA ALA A 59 1.68 0.29 -6.79
C ALA A 59 2.56 1.11 -5.83
N HIS A 60 2.47 2.43 -5.92
CA HIS A 60 3.20 3.33 -5.04
C HIS A 60 2.31 4.53 -4.72
N LEU A 61 1.83 4.57 -3.48
CA LEU A 61 1.05 5.69 -2.98
C LEU A 61 1.94 6.67 -2.22
N SER A 62 1.73 7.95 -2.50
CA SER A 62 2.21 9.05 -1.67
C SER A 62 1.06 9.56 -0.81
N PHE A 63 1.38 9.83 0.44
CA PHE A 63 0.44 10.33 1.44
C PHE A 63 0.98 11.66 1.99
N ASP A 64 0.13 12.67 2.00
CA ASP A 64 0.41 13.98 2.60
C ASP A 64 -0.79 14.38 3.47
N THR A 65 -0.58 15.23 4.48
CA THR A 65 -1.63 15.67 5.38
C THR A 65 -1.68 17.19 5.48
N LYS A 66 -2.88 17.74 5.26
CA LYS A 66 -3.10 19.19 5.27
C LYS A 66 -4.43 19.52 5.94
N VAL A 67 -4.48 20.71 6.51
CA VAL A 67 -5.74 21.28 7.01
C VAL A 67 -6.28 22.17 5.92
N PHE A 68 -7.53 21.93 5.50
CA PHE A 68 -8.24 22.78 4.57
C PHE A 68 -9.40 23.48 5.28
N LYS A 69 -9.64 24.73 4.90
CA LYS A 69 -10.86 25.44 5.30
C LYS A 69 -12.05 24.95 4.46
N ASP A 70 -13.27 25.12 4.95
CA ASP A 70 -14.48 24.66 4.24
C ASP A 70 -14.57 25.21 2.81
N SER A 71 -14.24 26.50 2.63
CA SER A 71 -14.16 27.14 1.32
C SER A 71 -13.19 26.45 0.34
N GLU A 72 -12.15 25.79 0.85
CA GLU A 72 -11.12 25.10 0.07
C GLU A 72 -11.47 23.64 -0.23
N LEU A 73 -12.51 23.09 0.42
CA LEU A 73 -12.99 21.73 0.14
C LEU A 73 -13.85 21.64 -1.14
N THR A 74 -13.96 22.73 -1.89
CA THR A 74 -14.58 22.79 -3.22
C THR A 74 -13.60 22.41 -4.34
N LYS A 75 -12.33 22.13 -3.99
CA LYS A 75 -11.30 21.73 -4.96
C LYS A 75 -11.67 20.43 -5.67
N PRO A 76 -11.31 20.29 -6.96
CA PRO A 76 -11.49 19.05 -7.69
C PRO A 76 -10.78 17.90 -6.97
N ASN A 77 -11.33 16.69 -7.07
CA ASN A 77 -10.85 15.46 -6.42
C ASN A 77 -10.97 15.43 -4.89
N THR A 78 -11.78 16.30 -4.29
CA THR A 78 -12.11 16.23 -2.87
C THR A 78 -13.36 15.36 -2.68
N ASN A 79 -13.25 14.22 -1.98
CA ASN A 79 -14.41 13.40 -1.64
C ASN A 79 -14.83 13.60 -0.18
N LYS A 80 -15.95 14.29 0.04
CA LYS A 80 -16.50 14.59 1.37
C LYS A 80 -17.24 13.42 2.03
N GLU A 81 -17.47 12.31 1.33
CA GLU A 81 -18.21 11.15 1.87
C GLU A 81 -17.56 10.54 3.11
N TYR A 82 -16.25 10.71 3.27
CA TYR A 82 -15.48 10.17 4.40
C TYR A 82 -15.38 11.11 5.60
N LEU A 83 -15.99 12.30 5.52
CA LEU A 83 -15.97 13.28 6.59
C LEU A 83 -16.90 12.83 7.73
N ASP A 84 -16.32 12.52 8.88
CA ASP A 84 -17.06 12.26 10.10
C ASP A 84 -17.29 13.57 10.88
N LEU A 85 -18.48 14.16 10.69
CA LEU A 85 -18.91 15.35 11.42
C LEU A 85 -19.21 15.09 12.90
N SER A 86 -19.41 13.82 13.28
CA SER A 86 -19.67 13.44 14.67
C SER A 86 -18.39 13.30 15.49
N PHE A 87 -17.25 13.09 14.82
CA PHE A 87 -15.95 12.95 15.44
C PHE A 87 -15.58 14.21 16.23
N GLY A 88 -15.29 14.04 17.52
CA GLY A 88 -14.93 15.17 18.38
C GLY A 88 -16.08 16.09 18.77
N SER A 89 -17.34 15.73 18.47
CA SER A 89 -18.51 16.56 18.81
C SER A 89 -18.70 16.74 20.33
N ASP A 90 -18.34 15.75 21.13
CA ASP A 90 -18.29 15.80 22.59
C ASP A 90 -17.20 16.76 23.11
N TRP A 91 -16.04 16.74 22.47
CA TRP A 91 -14.97 17.70 22.75
C TRP A 91 -15.40 19.13 22.40
N LYS A 92 -16.00 19.31 21.23
CA LYS A 92 -16.57 20.59 20.79
C LYS A 92 -17.57 21.13 21.81
N LYS A 93 -18.51 20.30 22.28
CA LYS A 93 -19.46 20.69 23.33
C LYS A 93 -18.74 21.12 24.61
N SER A 94 -17.74 20.38 25.04
CA SER A 94 -16.95 20.70 26.24
C SER A 94 -16.22 22.05 26.09
N MET A 95 -15.66 22.32 24.92
CA MET A 95 -15.02 23.61 24.59
C MET A 95 -16.02 24.76 24.54
N GLN A 96 -17.20 24.57 23.95
CA GLN A 96 -18.26 25.59 23.91
C GLN A 96 -18.77 25.95 25.32
N ILE A 97 -18.90 24.96 26.20
CA ILE A 97 -19.26 25.19 27.61
C ILE A 97 -18.16 25.97 28.34
N ALA A 98 -16.89 25.62 28.12
CA ALA A 98 -15.75 26.27 28.76
C ALA A 98 -15.50 27.69 28.24
N PHE A 99 -15.79 27.92 26.95
CA PHE A 99 -15.61 29.19 26.22
C PHE A 99 -16.91 29.60 25.48
N PRO A 100 -17.95 30.03 26.21
CA PRO A 100 -19.22 30.46 25.59
C PRO A 100 -19.02 31.63 24.62
N GLU A 101 -18.06 32.50 24.92
CA GLU A 101 -17.67 33.64 24.08
C GLU A 101 -17.02 33.27 22.74
N LEU A 102 -16.49 32.04 22.63
CA LEU A 102 -15.99 31.47 21.36
C LEU A 102 -17.05 30.63 20.64
N SER A 103 -18.26 30.52 21.19
CA SER A 103 -19.34 29.68 20.64
C SER A 103 -20.10 30.33 19.48
N ASP A 104 -19.55 31.38 18.88
CA ASP A 104 -20.07 31.95 17.65
C ASP A 104 -20.19 30.84 16.58
N PRO A 105 -21.28 30.79 15.79
CA PRO A 105 -21.72 29.58 15.08
C PRO A 105 -20.82 29.11 13.91
N GLY A 106 -19.57 29.56 13.82
CA GLY A 106 -18.60 29.10 12.83
C GLY A 106 -17.17 28.94 13.34
N LEU A 107 -16.88 29.19 14.62
CA LEU A 107 -15.49 29.16 15.11
C LEU A 107 -14.97 27.73 15.33
N PHE A 108 -15.85 26.82 15.74
CA PHE A 108 -15.55 25.42 16.02
C PHE A 108 -15.84 24.47 14.86
N ASP A 109 -16.16 25.02 13.68
CA ASP A 109 -16.37 24.29 12.43
C ASP A 109 -15.57 24.94 11.30
N GLY A 110 -15.45 24.25 10.17
CA GLY A 110 -14.91 24.84 8.94
C GLY A 110 -13.39 24.74 8.76
N ALA A 111 -12.66 24.05 9.65
CA ALA A 111 -11.28 23.62 9.42
C ALA A 111 -11.16 22.11 9.57
N TYR A 112 -10.82 21.43 8.47
CA TYR A 112 -10.87 19.97 8.36
C TYR A 112 -9.48 19.39 8.15
N TYR A 113 -9.17 18.35 8.93
CA TYR A 113 -7.98 17.54 8.70
C TYR A 113 -8.21 16.66 7.47
N CYS A 114 -7.33 16.77 6.49
CA CYS A 114 -7.46 16.08 5.22
C CYS A 114 -6.22 15.23 4.93
N ILE A 115 -6.46 14.04 4.40
CA ILE A 115 -5.45 13.13 3.88
C ILE A 115 -5.44 13.27 2.36
N ILE A 116 -4.29 13.61 1.79
CA ILE A 116 -4.07 13.69 0.36
C ILE A 116 -3.37 12.41 -0.06
N ILE A 117 -3.95 11.71 -1.02
CA ILE A 117 -3.45 10.44 -1.53
C ILE A 117 -3.19 10.61 -3.01
N ALA A 118 -1.98 10.27 -3.46
CA ALA A 118 -1.63 10.28 -4.87
C ALA A 118 -1.02 8.93 -5.28
N ASN A 119 -1.48 8.37 -6.41
CA ASN A 119 -0.90 7.16 -6.96
C ASN A 119 0.19 7.49 -7.97
N TYR A 120 1.45 7.30 -7.58
CA TYR A 120 2.61 7.41 -8.47
C TYR A 120 3.07 6.04 -9.01
N GLY A 121 2.42 4.95 -8.59
CA GLY A 121 2.68 3.61 -9.06
C GLY A 121 2.17 3.36 -10.47
N ASN A 122 2.65 2.26 -11.06
CA ASN A 122 2.19 1.83 -12.37
C ASN A 122 0.91 0.98 -12.33
N THR A 123 0.48 0.57 -11.13
CA THR A 123 -0.72 -0.22 -10.91
C THR A 123 -1.75 0.58 -10.13
N GLU A 124 -3.01 0.41 -10.50
CA GLU A 124 -4.16 1.03 -9.85
C GLU A 124 -4.39 0.46 -8.45
N VAL A 125 -4.82 1.32 -7.53
CA VAL A 125 -5.17 0.92 -6.17
C VAL A 125 -6.68 0.86 -6.04
N LYS A 126 -7.23 -0.24 -5.55
CA LYS A 126 -8.69 -0.43 -5.43
C LYS A 126 -9.24 -0.13 -4.03
N GLN A 127 -8.38 -0.20 -3.02
CA GLN A 127 -8.79 -0.05 -1.63
C GLN A 127 -7.67 0.48 -0.76
N ILE A 128 -8.01 1.41 0.12
CA ILE A 128 -7.10 1.99 1.11
C ILE A 128 -7.81 1.98 2.47
N SER A 129 -7.14 1.49 3.50
CA SER A 129 -7.65 1.47 4.87
C SER A 129 -6.70 2.25 5.76
N PHE A 130 -7.24 3.22 6.49
CA PHE A 130 -6.54 4.02 7.48
C PHE A 130 -7.06 3.72 8.87
N GLU A 131 -6.15 3.57 9.81
CA GLU A 131 -6.38 3.60 11.24
C GLU A 131 -5.79 4.91 11.75
N ILE A 132 -6.65 5.78 12.30
CA ILE A 132 -6.28 7.13 12.70
C ILE A 132 -6.50 7.26 14.19
N GLU A 133 -5.44 7.53 14.92
CA GLU A 133 -5.46 7.89 16.33
C GLU A 133 -5.19 9.39 16.46
N VAL A 134 -6.08 10.09 17.17
CA VAL A 134 -5.99 11.52 17.43
C VAL A 134 -5.84 11.71 18.92
N ILE A 135 -4.72 12.31 19.31
CA ILE A 135 -4.44 12.69 20.68
C ILE A 135 -4.65 14.19 20.81
N ILE A 136 -5.63 14.59 21.61
CA ILE A 136 -5.98 15.98 21.87
C ILE A 136 -5.41 16.37 23.23
N GLU A 137 -4.70 17.49 23.29
CA GLU A 137 -4.07 18.03 24.50
C GLU A 137 -4.60 19.44 24.75
N ASN A 138 -4.94 19.75 26.01
CA ASN A 138 -5.28 21.11 26.44
C ASN A 138 -4.05 21.85 26.97
N SER A 139 -4.08 23.18 26.91
CA SER A 139 -3.06 23.99 27.58
C SER A 139 -3.25 23.94 29.10
N LYS A 140 -2.15 24.01 29.85
CA LYS A 140 -2.17 23.93 31.34
C LYS A 140 -3.13 24.96 31.97
N ASN A 141 -3.14 26.17 31.43
CA ASN A 141 -3.97 27.27 31.93
C ASN A 141 -5.47 26.94 31.86
N ILE A 142 -5.90 26.26 30.78
CA ILE A 142 -7.31 25.90 30.56
C ILE A 142 -7.73 24.73 31.47
N VAL A 143 -6.83 23.76 31.68
CA VAL A 143 -7.08 22.63 32.59
C VAL A 143 -7.31 23.13 34.01
N ASP A 144 -6.46 24.04 34.48
CA ASP A 144 -6.47 24.51 35.87
C ASP A 144 -7.65 25.46 36.16
N THR A 145 -8.04 26.29 35.19
CA THR A 145 -9.12 27.29 35.39
C THR A 145 -10.51 26.80 35.01
N LYS A 146 -10.63 25.90 34.01
CA LYS A 146 -11.93 25.49 33.43
C LYS A 146 -12.23 24.00 33.62
N LYS A 147 -11.36 23.23 34.30
CA LYS A 147 -11.53 21.80 34.60
C LYS A 147 -11.75 20.92 33.37
N LEU A 148 -11.19 21.31 32.22
CA LEU A 148 -11.19 20.46 31.03
C LEU A 148 -10.19 19.31 31.19
N THR A 149 -10.43 18.20 30.50
CA THR A 149 -9.52 17.05 30.49
C THR A 149 -8.16 17.46 29.93
N THR A 150 -7.08 17.06 30.60
CA THR A 150 -5.71 17.41 30.18
C THR A 150 -5.36 16.82 28.82
N LYS A 151 -5.84 15.58 28.58
CA LYS A 151 -5.55 14.80 27.40
C LYS A 151 -6.70 13.85 27.10
N GLU A 152 -7.04 13.71 25.84
CA GLU A 152 -7.99 12.72 25.36
C GLU A 152 -7.48 12.05 24.08
N THR A 153 -7.74 10.75 23.93
CA THR A 153 -7.39 10.00 22.73
C THR A 153 -8.66 9.50 22.07
N LYS A 154 -8.80 9.76 20.77
CA LYS A 154 -9.90 9.27 19.94
C LYS A 154 -9.36 8.49 18.76
N ASN A 155 -10.01 7.38 18.44
CA ASN A 155 -9.63 6.51 17.32
C ASN A 155 -10.74 6.48 16.28
N THR A 156 -10.37 6.46 15.00
CA THR A 156 -11.30 6.25 13.89
C THR A 156 -10.66 5.40 12.80
N ILE A 157 -11.48 4.74 12.00
CA ILE A 157 -11.04 3.88 10.90
C ILE A 157 -11.75 4.34 9.64
N ILE A 158 -10.98 4.62 8.59
CA ILE A 158 -11.52 5.00 7.28
C ILE A 158 -11.18 3.92 6.28
N LYS A 159 -12.16 3.52 5.48
CA LYS A 159 -11.97 2.63 4.33
C LYS A 159 -12.42 3.35 3.06
N VAL A 160 -11.45 3.61 2.19
CA VAL A 160 -11.63 4.22 0.88
C VAL A 160 -11.68 3.09 -0.14
N ASN A 161 -12.82 2.92 -0.81
CA ASN A 161 -13.06 1.82 -1.76
C ASN A 161 -13.07 2.32 -3.22
N GLU A 162 -12.39 3.43 -3.48
CA GLU A 162 -12.28 4.03 -4.81
C GLU A 162 -11.05 3.52 -5.56
N ILE A 163 -11.22 3.32 -6.87
CA ILE A 163 -10.11 2.97 -7.76
C ILE A 163 -9.29 4.23 -8.04
N LEU A 164 -8.07 4.27 -7.51
CA LEU A 164 -7.11 5.35 -7.75
C LEU A 164 -6.19 4.97 -8.91
N CYS A 165 -6.49 5.51 -10.09
CA CYS A 165 -5.71 5.33 -11.30
C CYS A 165 -4.29 5.90 -11.18
N LYS A 166 -3.39 5.48 -12.07
CA LYS A 166 -2.03 6.05 -12.16
C LYS A 166 -2.11 7.58 -12.33
N SER A 167 -1.29 8.30 -11.56
CA SER A 167 -1.20 9.76 -11.52
C SER A 167 -2.47 10.47 -11.02
N ALA A 168 -3.50 9.74 -10.60
CA ALA A 168 -4.66 10.32 -9.94
C ALA A 168 -4.33 10.66 -8.48
N SER A 169 -4.99 11.69 -7.97
CA SER A 169 -4.92 12.11 -6.58
C SER A 169 -6.30 12.36 -6.03
N ILE A 170 -6.53 12.02 -4.78
CA ILE A 170 -7.77 12.28 -4.04
C ILE A 170 -7.46 13.00 -2.73
N ILE A 171 -8.35 13.90 -2.32
CA ILE A 171 -8.30 14.61 -1.04
C ILE A 171 -9.48 14.12 -0.20
N ILE A 172 -9.16 13.63 0.99
CA ILE A 172 -10.13 13.01 1.89
C ILE A 172 -10.17 13.81 3.20
N PRO A 173 -11.16 14.70 3.38
CA PRO A 173 -11.44 15.29 4.68
C PRO A 173 -11.94 14.22 5.64
N VAL A 174 -11.38 14.20 6.86
CA VAL A 174 -11.64 13.16 7.85
C VAL A 174 -12.48 13.68 9.01
N PHE A 175 -12.02 14.72 9.70
CA PHE A 175 -12.71 15.31 10.85
C PHE A 175 -12.39 16.80 10.96
N SER A 176 -13.25 17.52 11.68
CA SER A 176 -12.99 18.92 12.07
C SER A 176 -11.92 18.96 13.15
N ILE A 177 -10.94 19.85 13.00
CA ILE A 177 -9.93 20.13 14.04
C ILE A 177 -10.18 21.45 14.76
N ALA A 178 -11.18 22.22 14.32
CA ALA A 178 -11.39 23.59 14.77
C ALA A 178 -11.55 23.69 16.30
N ALA A 179 -12.08 22.65 16.95
CA ALA A 179 -12.22 22.57 18.41
C ALA A 179 -11.01 22.02 19.18
N PHE A 180 -9.94 21.60 18.51
CA PHE A 180 -8.79 20.97 19.17
C PHE A 180 -7.66 21.99 19.33
N PRO A 181 -7.25 22.38 20.55
CA PRO A 181 -6.19 23.37 20.76
C PRO A 181 -4.80 22.85 20.39
N ILE A 182 -4.44 21.65 20.87
CA ILE A 182 -3.23 20.95 20.47
C ILE A 182 -3.65 19.54 20.08
N TYR A 183 -3.20 19.07 18.93
CA TYR A 183 -3.54 17.72 18.47
C TYR A 183 -2.33 17.03 17.84
N THR A 184 -2.25 15.72 18.06
CA THR A 184 -1.32 14.82 17.39
C THR A 184 -2.14 13.77 16.65
N VAL A 185 -2.01 13.71 15.33
CA VAL A 185 -2.64 12.70 14.48
C VAL A 185 -1.59 11.64 14.15
N LEU A 186 -1.93 10.38 14.43
CA LEU A 186 -1.17 9.19 14.08
C LEU A 186 -1.99 8.42 13.05
N ILE A 187 -1.43 8.23 11.86
CA ILE A 187 -2.09 7.51 10.77
C ILE A 187 -1.27 6.28 10.44
N ASN A 188 -1.91 5.12 10.59
CA ASN A 188 -1.42 3.84 10.10
C ASN A 188 -2.37 3.35 9.02
N GLY A 189 -1.95 2.38 8.21
CA GLY A 189 -2.86 1.79 7.25
C GLY A 189 -2.25 0.81 6.30
N LYS A 190 -3.09 0.36 5.36
CA LYS A 190 -2.73 -0.56 4.29
C LYS A 190 -3.50 -0.19 3.03
N TYR A 191 -2.96 -0.55 1.88
CA TYR A 191 -3.65 -0.43 0.61
C TYR A 191 -3.47 -1.69 -0.23
N VAL A 192 -4.44 -1.93 -1.12
CA VAL A 192 -4.53 -3.11 -1.96
C VAL A 192 -4.63 -2.70 -3.42
N ASP A 193 -3.75 -3.23 -4.26
CA ASP A 193 -3.80 -2.99 -5.70
C ASP A 193 -4.85 -3.87 -6.40
N VAL A 194 -5.14 -3.58 -7.68
CA VAL A 194 -6.09 -4.36 -8.49
C VAL A 194 -5.71 -5.85 -8.66
N ARG A 195 -4.46 -6.22 -8.36
CA ARG A 195 -3.97 -7.61 -8.37
C ARG A 195 -4.07 -8.30 -7.01
N ASN A 196 -4.71 -7.66 -6.02
CA ASN A 196 -4.84 -8.13 -4.64
C ASN A 196 -3.52 -8.17 -3.86
N GLN A 197 -2.50 -7.42 -4.28
CA GLN A 197 -1.29 -7.29 -3.50
C GLN A 197 -1.48 -6.23 -2.42
N GLU A 198 -1.18 -6.59 -1.17
CA GLU A 198 -1.25 -5.69 -0.03
C GLU A 198 0.07 -4.98 0.23
N TYR A 199 -0.02 -3.71 0.63
CA TYR A 199 1.10 -2.87 0.98
C TYR A 199 0.79 -2.12 2.28
N SER A 200 1.79 -1.97 3.13
CA SER A 200 1.66 -1.20 4.38
C SER A 200 1.98 0.27 4.15
N ILE A 201 1.23 1.14 4.83
CA ILE A 201 1.51 2.58 4.91
C ILE A 201 2.43 2.79 6.09
N LEU A 202 3.55 3.48 5.87
CA LEU A 202 4.44 3.88 6.97
C LEU A 202 3.70 4.87 7.87
N GLN A 203 3.87 4.72 9.18
CA GLN A 203 3.19 5.58 10.16
C GLN A 203 3.47 7.06 9.86
N ILE A 204 2.40 7.83 9.72
CA ILE A 204 2.47 9.28 9.59
C ILE A 204 2.13 9.88 10.96
N LYS A 205 2.98 10.76 11.46
CA LYS A 205 2.76 11.49 12.71
C LYS A 205 2.79 12.98 12.45
N ASP A 206 1.68 13.65 12.74
CA ASP A 206 1.53 15.10 12.57
C ASP A 206 1.11 15.72 13.91
N LYS A 207 1.97 16.55 14.51
CA LYS A 207 1.65 17.29 15.73
C LYS A 207 1.55 18.77 15.40
N LYS A 208 0.41 19.38 15.70
CA LYS A 208 0.13 20.79 15.42
C LYS A 208 -0.60 21.44 16.58
N GLU A 209 -0.30 22.73 16.76
CA GLU A 209 -1.11 23.63 17.56
C GLU A 209 -2.11 24.33 16.64
N ASN A 210 -3.34 24.44 17.10
CA ASN A 210 -4.41 25.00 16.31
C ASN A 210 -4.34 26.53 16.34
N LYS A 211 -3.88 27.08 15.22
CA LYS A 211 -3.80 28.53 14.99
C LYS A 211 -5.16 29.22 14.92
N TYR A 212 -6.25 28.47 14.79
CA TYR A 212 -7.61 29.01 14.67
C TYR A 212 -8.30 29.24 16.02
N LEU A 213 -7.64 28.86 17.13
CA LEU A 213 -8.09 29.11 18.50
C LEU A 213 -7.26 30.19 19.22
N GLN A 214 -6.45 30.96 18.49
CA GLN A 214 -5.63 32.06 19.01
C GLN A 214 -6.33 33.41 18.90
#